data_AF-A0A6G2DXB8-F1
#
_entry.id   AF-A0A6G2DXB8-F1
#
_cell.length_a   1.000
_cell.length_b   1.000
_cell.length_c   1.000
_cell.angle_alpha   90.00
_cell.angle_beta   90.00
_cell.angle_gamma   90.00
#
_symmetry.space_group_name_H-M   'P 1'
#
loop_
_entity.id
_entity.type
_entity.pdbx_description
1 polymer ?
#
loop_
_entity_poly.entity_id
_entity_poly.type
_entity_poly.pdbx_seq_one_letter_code
_entity_poly.pdbx_strand_id
1 'polypeptide(L)'
;TRLNKAEAERKVAYSNIEKLMPFYNKDLVVHYGNKVATTDKLYTTELLDVVPMKDDEVVTDINNKKNSINKVMLHFKDNTV
;
A
#
# COMPACT_ATOMS: atom_id res chain seq x y z
N THR A 1 26.62 -1.75 0.17
CA THR A 1 25.63 -2.58 -0.52
C THR A 1 24.66 -1.65 -1.20
N ARG A 2 24.74 -1.47 -2.52
CA ARG A 2 23.89 -0.51 -3.23
C ARG A 2 22.46 -1.06 -3.28
N LEU A 3 21.48 -0.24 -2.88
CA LEU A 3 20.06 -0.40 -3.24
C LEU A 3 19.91 -0.27 -4.78
N ASN A 4 20.50 -1.20 -5.54
CA ASN A 4 20.64 -1.15 -7.00
C ASN A 4 19.34 -1.50 -7.76
N LYS A 5 18.22 -1.62 -7.06
CA LYS A 5 16.91 -1.96 -7.66
C LYS A 5 15.86 -0.87 -7.45
N ALA A 6 16.16 0.17 -6.67
CA ALA A 6 15.22 1.25 -6.43
C ALA A 6 15.36 2.31 -7.52
N GLU A 7 14.34 2.46 -8.37
CA GLU A 7 14.26 3.51 -9.37
C GLU A 7 13.81 4.81 -8.69
N ALA A 8 14.54 5.91 -8.88
CA ALA A 8 14.21 7.19 -8.25
C ALA A 8 12.81 7.70 -8.65
N GLU A 9 12.37 7.36 -9.87
CA GLU A 9 11.03 7.69 -10.38
C GLU A 9 9.91 6.93 -9.64
N ARG A 10 10.22 5.79 -9.01
CA ARG A 10 9.28 4.94 -8.25
C ARG A 10 9.22 5.27 -6.77
N LYS A 11 9.78 6.41 -6.36
CA LYS A 11 9.82 6.82 -4.95
C LYS A 11 8.42 6.85 -4.30
N VAL A 12 7.41 7.32 -5.04
CA VAL A 12 6.01 7.35 -4.57
C VAL A 12 5.50 5.92 -4.37
N ALA A 13 5.72 5.04 -5.35
CA ALA A 13 5.36 3.63 -5.23
C ALA A 13 6.01 2.98 -4.01
N TYR A 14 7.31 3.16 -3.79
CA TYR A 14 7.98 2.60 -2.61
C TYR A 14 7.40 3.14 -1.30
N SER A 15 7.11 4.44 -1.22
CA SER A 15 6.51 5.03 -0.03
C SER A 15 5.12 4.46 0.24
N ASN A 16 4.32 4.23 -0.81
CA ASN A 16 3.00 3.61 -0.69
C ASN A 16 3.08 2.17 -0.22
N ILE A 17 4.00 1.38 -0.79
CA ILE A 17 4.23 -0.01 -0.39
C ILE A 17 4.75 -0.07 1.07
N GLU A 18 5.60 0.87 1.49
CA GLU A 18 6.07 0.96 2.88
C GLU A 18 4.92 1.23 3.85
N LYS A 19 3.97 2.10 3.49
CA LYS A 19 2.76 2.35 4.28
C LYS A 19 1.83 1.14 4.37
N LEU A 20 1.72 0.36 3.29
CA LEU A 20 0.95 -0.90 3.27
C LEU A 20 1.60 -1.99 4.13
N MET A 21 2.93 -1.95 4.24
CA MET A 21 3.74 -3.00 4.85
C MET A 21 4.73 -2.43 5.87
N PRO A 22 4.26 -1.75 6.94
CA PRO A 22 5.13 -0.97 7.85
C PRO A 22 6.12 -1.83 8.65
N PHE A 23 5.85 -3.13 8.78
CA PHE A 23 6.70 -4.07 9.53
C PHE A 23 7.57 -4.97 8.64
N TYR A 24 7.53 -4.78 7.32
CA TYR A 24 8.30 -5.60 6.39
C TYR A 24 9.65 -4.97 6.02
N ASN A 25 10.54 -5.80 5.49
CA ASN A 25 11.88 -5.39 5.09
C ASN A 25 11.84 -4.46 3.86
N LYS A 26 12.75 -3.48 3.83
CA LYS A 26 12.90 -2.54 2.70
C LYS A 26 13.16 -3.22 1.36
N ASP A 27 13.83 -4.38 1.37
CA ASP A 27 14.05 -5.16 0.15
C ASP A 27 12.74 -5.67 -0.47
N LEU A 28 11.78 -6.09 0.37
CA LEU A 28 10.45 -6.49 -0.08
C LEU A 28 9.65 -5.28 -0.58
N VAL A 29 9.75 -4.15 0.13
CA VAL A 29 9.11 -2.90 -0.30
C VAL A 29 9.56 -2.49 -1.70
N VAL A 30 10.88 -2.51 -1.98
CA VAL A 30 11.42 -2.20 -3.31
C VAL A 30 11.00 -3.25 -4.33
N HIS A 31 11.01 -4.53 -3.98
CA HIS A 31 10.59 -5.61 -4.88
C HIS A 31 9.13 -5.47 -5.31
N TYR A 32 8.22 -5.18 -4.37
CA TYR A 32 6.82 -4.97 -4.69
C TYR A 32 6.57 -3.62 -5.38
N GLY A 33 7.26 -2.55 -4.99
CA GLY A 33 7.17 -1.26 -5.69
C GLY A 33 7.65 -1.33 -7.15
N ASN A 34 8.61 -2.20 -7.46
CA ASN A 34 9.03 -2.46 -8.84
C ASN A 34 7.98 -3.23 -9.65
N LYS A 35 7.13 -4.01 -8.99
CA LYS A 35 6.02 -4.74 -9.63
C LYS A 35 4.77 -3.88 -9.85
N VAL A 36 4.68 -2.71 -9.20
CA VAL A 36 3.56 -1.77 -9.43
C VAL A 36 3.64 -1.27 -10.87
N ALA A 37 2.53 -1.39 -11.61
CA ALA A 37 2.47 -0.88 -12.97
C ALA A 37 2.50 0.64 -12.97
N THR A 38 3.13 1.26 -13.96
CA THR A 38 3.15 2.73 -14.10
C THR A 38 1.76 3.33 -14.33
N THR A 39 0.80 2.50 -14.73
CA THR A 39 -0.61 2.84 -14.92
C THR A 39 -1.42 2.79 -13.62
N ASP A 40 -0.89 2.20 -12.55
CA ASP A 40 -1.59 2.10 -11.27
C ASP A 40 -1.48 3.41 -10.47
N LYS A 41 -2.55 3.75 -9.73
CA LYS A 41 -2.53 4.88 -8.79
C LYS A 41 -1.46 4.75 -7.72
N LEU A 42 -1.08 3.53 -7.36
CA LEU A 42 0.03 3.28 -6.44
C LEU A 42 1.38 3.79 -6.96
N TYR A 43 1.52 3.98 -8.29
CA TYR A 43 2.73 4.53 -8.89
C TYR A 43 2.76 6.06 -8.83
N THR A 44 1.62 6.69 -9.12
CA THR A 44 1.53 8.15 -9.32
C THR A 44 1.08 8.92 -8.08
N THR A 45 0.25 8.29 -7.24
CA THR A 45 -0.48 8.98 -6.18
C THR A 45 -0.09 8.43 -4.82
N GLU A 46 0.21 9.32 -3.88
CA GLU A 46 0.52 8.94 -2.51
C GLU A 46 -0.70 8.33 -1.81
N LEU A 47 -0.51 7.18 -1.16
CA LEU A 47 -1.48 6.53 -0.30
C LEU A 47 -1.50 7.25 1.05
N LEU A 48 -2.67 7.73 1.47
CA LEU A 48 -2.86 8.37 2.78
C LEU A 48 -3.13 7.31 3.85
N ASP A 49 -4.18 6.53 3.65
CA ASP A 49 -4.68 5.59 4.65
C ASP A 49 -5.19 4.29 4.02
N VAL A 50 -5.26 3.28 4.88
CA VAL A 50 -5.60 1.91 4.52
C VAL A 50 -6.65 1.44 5.51
N VAL A 51 -7.87 1.22 5.03
CA VAL A 51 -9.01 0.88 5.88
C VAL A 51 -9.40 -0.58 5.62
N PRO A 52 -9.36 -1.46 6.64
CA PRO A 52 -9.82 -2.82 6.49
C PRO A 52 -11.34 -2.86 6.36
N MET A 53 -11.82 -3.67 5.43
CA MET A 53 -13.22 -3.85 5.13
C MET A 53 -13.62 -5.31 5.14
N LYS A 54 -14.87 -5.53 5.52
CA LYS A 54 -15.59 -6.78 5.32
C LYS A 54 -16.66 -6.50 4.28
N ASP A 55 -16.49 -7.06 3.10
CA ASP A 55 -17.35 -6.85 1.94
C ASP A 55 -17.44 -5.36 1.59
N ASP A 56 -18.50 -4.67 2.02
CA ASP A 56 -18.67 -3.23 1.81
C ASP A 56 -18.76 -2.44 3.14
N GLU A 57 -18.56 -3.11 4.27
CA GLU A 57 -18.54 -2.49 5.60
C GLU A 57 -17.11 -2.23 6.09
N VAL A 58 -16.87 -1.02 6.58
CA VAL A 58 -15.62 -0.66 7.26
C VAL A 58 -15.52 -1.37 8.60
N VAL A 59 -14.45 -2.11 8.81
CA VAL A 59 -14.19 -2.83 10.06
C VAL A 59 -13.45 -1.91 11.03
N THR A 60 -14.19 -1.31 11.96
CA THR A 60 -13.61 -0.48 13.03
C THR A 60 -12.96 -1.31 14.14
N ASP A 61 -13.49 -2.49 14.42
CA ASP A 61 -12.97 -3.42 15.42
C ASP A 61 -12.15 -4.53 14.77
N ILE A 62 -10.97 -4.15 14.29
CA ILE A 62 -10.03 -5.06 13.62
C ILE A 62 -9.70 -6.25 14.53
N ASN A 63 -9.59 -6.04 15.85
CA ASN A 63 -9.16 -7.08 16.77
C ASN A 63 -10.18 -8.21 16.95
N ASN A 64 -11.46 -7.87 17.02
CA ASN A 64 -12.53 -8.87 17.13
C ASN A 64 -12.96 -9.42 15.76
N LYS A 65 -12.80 -8.66 14.68
CA LYS A 65 -13.25 -9.03 13.33
C LYS A 65 -12.12 -9.47 12.39
N LYS A 66 -10.93 -9.82 12.91
CA LYS A 66 -9.74 -10.24 12.11
C LYS A 66 -10.07 -11.25 11.01
N ASN A 67 -10.84 -12.28 11.35
CA ASN A 67 -11.18 -13.37 10.40
C ASN A 67 -12.20 -12.98 9.34
N SER A 68 -12.81 -11.79 9.46
CA SER A 68 -13.84 -11.32 8.55
C SER A 68 -13.38 -10.20 7.63
N ILE A 69 -12.16 -9.69 7.79
CA ILE A 69 -11.58 -8.70 6.89
C ILE A 69 -11.19 -9.41 5.60
N ASN A 70 -11.87 -9.10 4.50
CA ASN A 70 -11.61 -9.68 3.18
C ASN A 70 -11.21 -8.64 2.13
N LYS A 71 -11.41 -7.36 2.41
CA LYS A 71 -11.04 -6.25 1.54
C LYS A 71 -10.27 -5.19 2.30
N VAL A 72 -9.54 -4.38 1.56
CA VAL A 72 -8.84 -3.21 2.08
C VAL A 72 -9.12 -2.06 1.13
N MET A 73 -9.64 -0.97 1.66
CA MET A 73 -9.85 0.26 0.93
C MET A 73 -8.61 1.14 1.04
N LEU A 74 -8.16 1.64 -0.11
CA LEU A 74 -6.95 2.43 -0.24
C LEU A 74 -7.34 3.88 -0.46
N HIS A 75 -7.12 4.74 0.53
CA HIS A 75 -7.41 6.16 0.41
C HIS A 75 -6.18 6.87 -0.13
N PHE A 76 -6.28 7.40 -1.34
CA PHE A 76 -5.21 8.14 -1.99
C PHE A 76 -5.32 9.64 -1.69
N LYS A 77 -4.20 10.35 -1.84
CA LYS A 77 -4.11 11.81 -1.65
C LYS A 77 -4.94 12.61 -2.65
N ASP A 78 -5.30 12.01 -3.78
CA ASP A 78 -6.22 12.58 -4.76
C ASP A 78 -7.70 12.46 -4.34
N ASN A 79 -7.98 12.11 -3.07
CA ASN A 79 -9.31 11.85 -2.50
C ASN A 79 -10.05 10.68 -3.17
N THR A 80 -9.35 9.81 -3.90
CA THR A 80 -9.96 8.61 -4.48
C THR A 80 -9.82 7.41 -3.54
N VAL A 81 -10.81 6.51 -3.62
CA VAL A 81 -10.90 5.25 -2.88
C VAL A 81 -11.00 4.05 -3.82
#